data_AF-A0A2T6NQJ7-F1
#
_entry.id   AF-A0A2T6NQJ7-F1
#
_cell.length_a   1.000
_cell.length_b   1.000
_cell.length_c   1.000
_cell.angle_alpha   90.00
_cell.angle_beta   90.00
_cell.angle_gamma   90.00
#
_symmetry.space_group_name_H-M   'P 1'
#
loop_
_entity.id
_entity.type
_entity.pdbx_description
1 polymer ?
#
loop_
_entity_poly.entity_id
_entity_poly.type
_entity_poly.pdbx_seq_one_letter_code
_entity_poly.pdbx_strand_id
1 'polypeptide(L)'
;MYPRIIGALLLLFSSALQAAGEHFACQQPNAYEDYNVETLLSIAQSCQVIEVADLFFNRANHIRRVEKYIDFEQSLHNLRAGENIAYIDSYRIHIGLAEALFNKGLVPHARQTLSRLNRIYERSAEIAELRFRGYDLIADRLERRLRKNPRVQDG
;
A
#
# COMPACT_ATOMS: atom_id res chain seq x y z
N MET A 1 -4.26 24.78 67.01
CA MET A 1 -4.30 25.51 65.73
C MET A 1 -3.21 24.98 64.82
N TYR A 2 -3.56 24.80 63.54
CA TYR A 2 -2.80 24.30 62.38
C TYR A 2 -2.63 22.77 62.17
N PRO A 3 -3.36 22.20 61.19
CA PRO A 3 -2.95 21.00 60.48
C PRO A 3 -2.00 21.37 59.32
N ARG A 4 -1.00 20.54 59.02
CA ARG A 4 -0.32 20.58 57.71
C ARG A 4 -0.64 19.30 56.96
N ILE A 5 -1.62 19.46 56.08
CA ILE A 5 -2.11 18.48 55.12
C ILE A 5 -0.94 18.00 54.28
N ILE A 6 -0.72 16.69 54.31
CA ILE A 6 0.15 15.95 53.40
C ILE A 6 -0.39 16.18 51.99
N GLY A 7 0.28 17.06 51.25
CA GLY A 7 -0.01 17.35 49.85
C GLY A 7 0.41 16.16 48.99
N ALA A 8 -0.53 15.25 48.79
CA ALA A 8 -0.42 14.19 47.81
C ALA A 8 -0.31 14.79 46.40
N LEU A 9 0.83 14.51 45.76
CA LEU A 9 0.92 13.94 44.42
C LEU A 9 -0.30 14.16 43.51
N LEU A 10 -0.22 15.12 42.59
CA LEU A 10 -0.96 15.09 41.34
C LEU A 10 -0.04 15.55 40.21
N LEU A 11 0.70 14.57 39.70
CA LEU A 11 1.31 14.55 38.38
C LEU A 11 0.20 14.74 37.34
N LEU A 12 -0.14 15.98 37.04
CA LEU A 12 -0.99 16.36 35.92
C LEU A 12 -0.19 17.25 34.96
N PHE A 13 0.91 16.71 34.45
CA PHE A 13 1.46 17.18 33.18
C PHE A 13 1.19 16.11 32.13
N SER A 14 -0.07 16.12 31.70
CA SER A 14 -0.47 16.09 30.29
C SER A 14 0.34 15.17 29.38
N SER A 15 0.21 13.86 29.60
CA SER A 15 0.10 12.93 28.47
C SER A 15 -1.23 13.16 27.77
N ALA A 16 -1.39 14.33 27.16
CA ALA A 16 -2.24 14.45 25.98
C ALA A 16 -1.48 13.71 24.86
N LEU A 17 -1.43 12.38 24.95
CA LEU A 17 -1.37 11.55 23.76
C LEU A 17 -2.59 12.01 22.97
N GLN A 18 -2.37 12.85 21.96
CA GLN A 18 -3.31 12.97 20.88
C GLN A 18 -3.52 11.54 20.39
N ALA A 19 -4.64 10.93 20.78
CA ALA A 19 -5.28 9.95 19.95
C ALA A 19 -5.60 10.73 18.66
N ALA A 20 -4.59 10.82 17.78
CA ALA A 20 -4.80 11.23 16.41
C ALA A 20 -5.84 10.24 15.89
N GLY A 21 -7.08 10.69 15.78
CA GLY A 21 -8.17 9.86 15.31
C GLY A 21 -7.78 9.27 13.96
N GLU A 22 -8.31 8.09 13.64
CA GLU A 22 -8.14 7.50 12.31
C GLU A 22 -8.51 8.54 11.24
N HIS A 23 -7.73 8.59 10.16
CA HIS A 23 -8.12 9.38 9.01
C HIS A 23 -9.45 8.86 8.45
N PHE A 24 -10.34 9.76 8.01
CA PHE A 24 -11.67 9.40 7.51
C PHE A 24 -11.64 8.36 6.39
N ALA A 25 -10.63 8.42 5.52
CA ALA A 25 -10.41 7.45 4.45
C ALA A 25 -10.22 5.99 4.94
N CYS A 26 -9.83 5.76 6.20
CA CYS A 26 -9.79 4.42 6.79
C CYS A 26 -11.17 3.77 6.83
N GLN A 27 -12.25 4.56 6.85
CA GLN A 27 -13.63 4.09 6.81
C GLN A 27 -14.17 3.90 5.39
N GLN A 28 -13.48 4.49 4.39
CA GLN A 28 -13.85 4.44 2.98
C GLN A 28 -12.63 4.06 2.13
N PRO A 29 -12.16 2.80 2.23
CA PRO A 29 -10.94 2.37 1.54
C PRO A 29 -11.05 2.37 0.01
N ASN A 30 -12.21 2.67 -0.57
CA ASN A 30 -12.37 2.88 -2.01
C ASN A 30 -12.23 4.35 -2.45
N ALA A 31 -12.33 5.31 -1.53
CA ALA A 31 -12.32 6.74 -1.83
C ALA A 31 -10.92 7.34 -1.66
N TYR A 32 -10.04 7.09 -2.63
CA TYR A 32 -8.64 7.53 -2.58
C TYR A 32 -8.12 8.11 -3.91
N GLU A 33 -8.98 8.21 -4.92
CA GLU A 33 -8.64 8.90 -6.17
C GLU A 33 -8.12 10.30 -5.82
N ASP A 34 -7.02 10.70 -6.46
CA ASP A 34 -6.29 11.96 -6.27
C ASP A 34 -5.35 12.07 -5.05
N TYR A 35 -5.24 11.06 -4.19
CA TYR A 35 -4.25 11.11 -3.09
C TYR A 35 -2.82 10.86 -3.59
N ASN A 36 -1.91 11.76 -3.21
CA ASN A 36 -0.48 11.58 -3.43
C ASN A 36 0.13 10.56 -2.45
N VAL A 37 1.38 10.17 -2.72
CA VAL A 37 2.12 9.16 -1.95
C VAL A 37 2.18 9.49 -0.46
N GLU A 38 2.48 10.74 -0.10
CA GLU A 38 2.63 11.19 1.29
C GLU A 38 1.30 11.11 2.04
N THR A 39 0.21 11.52 1.39
CA THR A 39 -1.14 11.45 1.94
C THR A 39 -1.54 9.99 2.19
N LEU A 40 -1.32 9.11 1.21
CA LEU A 40 -1.61 7.68 1.35
C LEU A 40 -0.84 7.03 2.50
N LEU A 41 0.44 7.38 2.68
CA LEU A 41 1.25 6.88 3.80
C LEU A 41 0.78 7.43 5.15
N SER A 42 0.39 8.71 5.20
CA SER A 42 -0.19 9.30 6.41
C SER A 42 -1.51 8.64 6.79
N ILE A 43 -2.37 8.35 5.82
CA ILE A 43 -3.62 7.59 6.04
C ILE A 43 -3.29 6.21 6.59
N ALA A 44 -2.38 5.47 5.94
CA ALA A 44 -1.97 4.14 6.36
C ALA A 44 -1.50 4.10 7.83
N GLN A 45 -0.69 5.08 8.25
CA GLN A 45 -0.21 5.20 9.63
C GLN A 45 -1.32 5.47 10.65
N SER A 46 -2.44 6.05 10.22
CA SER A 46 -3.56 6.39 11.10
C SER A 46 -4.59 5.28 11.25
N CYS A 47 -4.68 4.33 10.30
CA CYS A 47 -5.70 3.28 10.32
C CYS A 47 -5.39 2.21 11.37
N GLN A 48 -6.39 1.83 12.18
CA GLN A 48 -6.27 0.79 13.20
C GLN A 48 -6.51 -0.61 12.61
N VAL A 49 -7.28 -0.71 11.53
CA VAL A 49 -7.45 -1.98 10.80
C VAL A 49 -6.23 -2.20 9.90
N ILE A 50 -5.44 -3.21 10.23
CA ILE A 50 -4.17 -3.53 9.56
C ILE A 50 -4.38 -3.71 8.05
N GLU A 51 -5.40 -4.45 7.63
CA GLU A 51 -5.60 -4.70 6.19
C GLU A 51 -5.97 -3.43 5.40
N VAL A 52 -6.58 -2.44 6.06
CA VAL A 52 -6.85 -1.11 5.47
C VAL A 52 -5.56 -0.29 5.42
N ALA A 53 -4.78 -0.29 6.50
CA ALA A 53 -3.47 0.37 6.55
C ALA A 53 -2.55 -0.15 5.43
N ASP A 54 -2.46 -1.47 5.30
CA ASP A 54 -1.68 -2.15 4.26
C ASP A 54 -2.13 -1.75 2.85
N LEU A 55 -3.44 -1.58 2.64
CA LEU A 55 -3.97 -1.18 1.34
C LEU A 55 -3.52 0.22 0.94
N PHE A 56 -3.64 1.19 1.85
CA PHE A 56 -3.15 2.55 1.60
C PHE A 56 -1.63 2.59 1.42
N PHE A 57 -0.89 1.80 2.21
CA PHE A 57 0.56 1.66 2.06
C PHE A 57 0.95 1.06 0.70
N ASN A 58 0.26 0.02 0.26
CA ASN A 58 0.49 -0.64 -1.01
C ASN A 58 0.18 0.26 -2.21
N ARG A 59 -0.90 1.06 -2.14
CA ARG A 59 -1.21 2.09 -3.14
C ARG A 59 -0.12 3.14 -3.24
N ALA A 60 0.37 3.65 -2.10
CA ALA A 60 1.47 4.61 -2.08
C ALA A 60 2.73 4.05 -2.75
N ASN A 61 3.08 2.80 -2.42
CA ASN A 61 4.25 2.13 -3.00
C ASN A 61 4.08 1.81 -4.48
N HIS A 62 2.86 1.51 -4.94
CA HIS A 62 2.57 1.31 -6.34
C HIS A 62 2.88 2.58 -7.15
N ILE A 63 2.34 3.73 -6.72
CA ILE A 63 2.58 5.03 -7.37
C ILE A 63 4.09 5.31 -7.42
N ARG A 64 4.78 5.23 -6.27
CA ARG A 64 6.22 5.48 -6.18
C ARG A 64 7.05 4.57 -7.11
N ARG A 65 6.66 3.29 -7.25
CA ARG A 65 7.35 2.34 -8.14
C ARG A 65 7.13 2.69 -9.61
N VAL A 66 5.89 3.02 -9.97
CA VAL A 66 5.55 3.43 -11.34
C VAL A 66 6.34 4.68 -11.72
N GLU A 67 6.36 5.69 -10.86
CA GLU A 67 7.17 6.91 -11.05
C GLU A 67 8.65 6.58 -11.22
N LYS A 68 9.23 5.77 -10.30
CA LYS A 68 10.62 5.29 -10.41
C LYS A 68 10.92 4.63 -11.75
N TYR A 69 10.03 3.76 -12.23
CA TYR A 69 10.25 3.03 -13.49
C TYR A 69 10.15 3.98 -14.68
N ILE A 70 9.18 4.89 -14.70
CA ILE A 70 9.04 5.91 -15.75
C ILE A 70 10.27 6.82 -15.79
N ASP A 71 10.72 7.34 -14.65
CA ASP A 71 11.90 8.22 -14.57
C ASP A 71 13.16 7.52 -15.08
N PHE A 72 13.32 6.24 -14.76
CA PHE A 72 14.43 5.43 -15.23
C PHE A 72 14.40 5.22 -16.75
N GLU A 73 13.25 4.82 -17.32
CA GLU A 73 13.10 4.65 -18.76
C GLU A 73 13.36 5.98 -19.48
N GLN A 74 12.79 7.10 -19.03
CA GLN A 74 13.04 8.43 -19.60
C GLN A 74 14.53 8.81 -19.55
N SER A 75 15.22 8.48 -18.47
CA SER A 75 16.66 8.70 -18.34
C SER A 75 17.47 7.87 -19.34
N LEU A 76 17.05 6.62 -19.62
CA LEU A 76 17.65 5.77 -20.65
C LEU A 76 17.31 6.21 -22.07
N HIS A 77 16.13 6.77 -22.30
CA HIS A 77 15.73 7.30 -23.60
C HIS A 77 16.61 8.45 -24.06
N ASN A 78 17.01 9.33 -23.13
CA ASN A 78 18.00 10.36 -23.38
C ASN A 78 19.36 9.78 -23.82
N LEU A 79 19.57 8.46 -23.68
CA LEU A 79 20.76 7.70 -24.07
C LEU A 79 20.56 6.78 -25.31
N ARG A 80 19.45 6.90 -26.05
CA ARG A 80 19.12 6.19 -27.32
C ARG A 80 18.78 4.68 -27.23
N ALA A 81 18.30 4.18 -26.09
CA ALA A 81 17.70 2.84 -26.02
C ALA A 81 16.17 2.89 -26.25
N GLY A 82 15.61 1.93 -26.98
CA GLY A 82 14.19 1.87 -27.35
C GLY A 82 13.24 1.60 -26.17
N GLU A 83 11.96 1.96 -26.35
CA GLU A 83 10.93 1.95 -25.30
C GLU A 83 10.56 0.50 -24.95
N ASN A 84 10.90 0.04 -23.75
CA ASN A 84 10.28 -1.16 -23.19
C ASN A 84 9.39 -0.81 -22.01
N ILE A 85 8.51 0.18 -22.17
CA ILE A 85 7.53 0.60 -21.16
C ILE A 85 6.41 -0.45 -20.94
N ALA A 86 6.35 -1.49 -21.76
CA ALA A 86 5.26 -2.46 -21.77
C ALA A 86 5.09 -3.20 -20.42
N TYR A 87 6.19 -3.44 -19.69
CA TYR A 87 6.10 -4.06 -18.35
C TYR A 87 5.55 -3.09 -17.30
N ILE A 88 5.86 -1.79 -17.42
CA ILE A 88 5.33 -0.74 -16.53
C ILE A 88 3.82 -0.64 -16.72
N ASP A 89 3.37 -0.58 -17.98
CA ASP A 89 1.94 -0.51 -18.30
C ASP A 89 1.19 -1.77 -17.88
N SER A 90 1.77 -2.95 -18.11
CA SER A 90 1.20 -4.22 -17.65
C SER A 90 1.00 -4.22 -16.13
N TYR A 91 1.99 -3.73 -15.37
CA TYR A 91 1.89 -3.62 -13.91
C TYR A 91 0.78 -2.66 -13.47
N ARG A 92 0.69 -1.47 -14.09
CA ARG A 92 -0.37 -0.47 -13.81
C ARG A 92 -1.76 -1.02 -14.12
N ILE A 93 -1.93 -1.62 -15.30
CA ILE A 93 -3.22 -2.18 -15.75
C ILE A 93 -3.65 -3.31 -14.84
N HIS A 94 -2.74 -4.22 -14.46
CA HIS A 94 -3.09 -5.34 -13.58
C HIS A 94 -3.60 -4.87 -12.21
N ILE A 95 -2.93 -3.90 -11.60
CA ILE A 95 -3.36 -3.32 -10.32
C ILE A 95 -4.69 -2.58 -10.48
N GLY A 96 -4.84 -1.74 -11.52
CA GLY A 96 -6.09 -1.02 -11.76
C GLY A 96 -7.29 -1.94 -11.98
N LEU A 97 -7.10 -3.04 -12.71
CA LEU A 97 -8.13 -4.06 -12.89
C LEU A 97 -8.48 -4.76 -11.58
N ALA A 98 -7.48 -5.10 -10.76
CA ALA A 98 -7.71 -5.70 -9.45
C ALA A 98 -8.53 -4.77 -8.54
N GLU A 99 -8.14 -3.51 -8.41
CA GLU A 99 -8.88 -2.49 -7.67
C GLU A 99 -10.33 -2.37 -8.17
N ALA A 100 -10.54 -2.29 -9.49
CA ALA A 100 -11.88 -2.21 -10.08
C ALA A 100 -12.75 -3.44 -9.76
N LEU A 101 -12.17 -4.65 -9.77
CA LEU A 101 -12.88 -5.88 -9.43
C LEU A 101 -13.29 -5.95 -7.95
N PHE A 102 -12.42 -5.47 -7.05
CA PHE A 102 -12.67 -5.52 -5.61
C PHE A 102 -13.44 -4.31 -5.07
N ASN A 103 -13.52 -3.20 -5.82
CA ASN A 103 -14.03 -1.89 -5.40
C ASN A 103 -15.31 -1.95 -4.54
N LYS A 104 -16.34 -2.68 -5.01
CA LYS A 104 -17.64 -2.78 -4.29
C LYS A 104 -17.56 -3.48 -2.94
N GLY A 105 -16.54 -4.30 -2.72
CA GLY A 105 -16.30 -5.07 -1.50
C GLY A 105 -15.27 -4.46 -0.56
N LEU A 106 -14.69 -3.30 -0.90
CA LEU A 106 -13.71 -2.61 -0.07
C LEU A 106 -14.43 -1.83 1.03
N VAL A 107 -14.66 -2.50 2.16
CA VAL A 107 -15.11 -1.89 3.41
C VAL A 107 -14.16 -2.29 4.54
N PRO A 108 -14.02 -1.51 5.63
CA PRO A 108 -12.98 -1.71 6.63
C PRO A 108 -12.99 -3.10 7.28
N HIS A 109 -14.16 -3.72 7.42
CA HIS A 109 -14.30 -5.02 8.06
C HIS A 109 -14.22 -6.21 7.07
N ALA A 110 -14.08 -5.96 5.77
CA ALA A 110 -13.96 -7.00 4.75
C ALA A 110 -12.53 -7.55 4.64
N ARG A 111 -12.01 -8.09 5.76
CA ARG A 111 -10.60 -8.52 5.89
C ARG A 111 -10.13 -9.45 4.77
N GLN A 112 -10.96 -10.41 4.36
CA GLN A 112 -10.59 -11.34 3.28
C GLN A 112 -10.40 -10.64 1.93
N THR A 113 -11.31 -9.73 1.58
CA THR A 113 -11.22 -8.93 0.34
C THR A 113 -10.00 -8.02 0.37
N LEU A 114 -9.79 -7.29 1.47
CA LEU A 114 -8.65 -6.41 1.66
C LEU A 114 -7.33 -7.19 1.60
N SER A 115 -7.22 -8.30 2.32
CA SER A 115 -6.03 -9.16 2.35
C SER A 115 -5.71 -9.74 0.97
N ARG A 116 -6.73 -10.19 0.21
CA ARG A 116 -6.53 -10.65 -1.17
C ARG A 116 -6.01 -9.55 -2.08
N LEU A 117 -6.56 -8.34 -1.99
CA LEU A 117 -6.10 -7.20 -2.78
C LEU A 117 -4.66 -6.80 -2.41
N ASN A 118 -4.34 -6.71 -1.12
CA ASN A 118 -2.97 -6.44 -0.65
C ASN A 118 -1.96 -7.46 -1.17
N ARG A 119 -2.33 -8.74 -1.15
CA ARG A 119 -1.51 -9.82 -1.70
C ARG A 119 -1.31 -9.70 -3.22
N ILE A 120 -2.30 -9.19 -3.95
CA ILE A 120 -2.14 -8.88 -5.39
C ILE A 120 -1.14 -7.73 -5.58
N TYR A 121 -1.22 -6.68 -4.77
CA TYR A 121 -0.25 -5.58 -4.78
C TYR A 121 1.18 -6.07 -4.57
N GLU A 122 1.41 -6.81 -3.48
CA GLU A 122 2.74 -7.33 -3.11
C GLU A 122 3.35 -8.20 -4.22
N ARG A 123 2.59 -9.19 -4.70
CA ARG A 123 3.07 -10.12 -5.72
C ARG A 123 3.32 -9.43 -7.06
N SER A 124 2.43 -8.52 -7.45
CA SER A 124 2.60 -7.77 -8.69
C SER A 124 3.80 -6.84 -8.60
N ALA A 125 4.03 -6.21 -7.44
CA ALA A 125 5.21 -5.39 -7.19
C ALA A 125 6.51 -6.20 -7.24
N GLU A 126 6.51 -7.43 -6.69
CA GLU A 126 7.67 -8.33 -6.78
C GLU A 126 7.99 -8.71 -8.22
N ILE A 127 6.98 -9.13 -8.99
CA ILE A 127 7.14 -9.46 -10.42
C ILE A 127 7.64 -8.24 -11.20
N ALA A 128 7.03 -7.07 -10.99
CA ALA A 128 7.41 -5.83 -11.67
C ALA A 128 8.86 -5.44 -11.35
N GLU A 129 9.28 -5.54 -10.09
CA GLU A 129 10.67 -5.25 -9.69
C GLU A 129 11.67 -6.23 -10.30
N LEU A 130 11.32 -7.52 -10.41
CA LEU A 130 12.16 -8.51 -11.09
C LEU A 130 12.32 -8.16 -12.58
N ARG A 131 11.23 -7.83 -13.27
CA ARG A 131 11.26 -7.41 -14.69
C ARG A 131 12.08 -6.13 -14.87
N PHE A 132 11.84 -5.12 -14.02
CA PHE A 132 12.60 -3.86 -14.01
C PHE A 132 14.12 -4.09 -13.88
N ARG A 133 14.53 -5.07 -13.07
CA ARG A 133 15.94 -5.44 -12.89
C ARG A 133 16.50 -6.35 -14.00
N GLY A 134 15.70 -6.71 -15.01
CA GLY A 134 16.11 -7.61 -16.10
C GLY A 134 16.07 -9.10 -15.76
N TYR A 135 15.39 -9.51 -14.68
CA TYR A 135 15.29 -10.91 -14.25
C TYR A 135 14.04 -11.61 -14.80
N ASP A 136 13.77 -11.48 -16.10
CA ASP A 136 12.52 -11.97 -16.74
C ASP A 136 12.24 -13.45 -16.52
N LEU A 137 13.26 -14.32 -16.63
CA LEU A 137 13.09 -15.76 -16.41
C LEU A 137 12.62 -16.10 -14.98
N ILE A 138 13.08 -15.31 -13.99
CA ILE A 138 12.68 -15.46 -12.59
C ILE A 138 11.26 -14.94 -12.42
N ALA A 139 10.95 -13.77 -12.98
CA ALA A 139 9.62 -13.19 -12.97
C ALA A 139 8.58 -14.15 -13.58
N ASP A 140 8.86 -14.72 -14.75
CA ASP A 140 7.97 -15.67 -15.43
C ASP A 140 7.77 -16.96 -14.62
N ARG A 141 8.82 -17.44 -13.94
CA ARG A 141 8.72 -18.62 -13.07
C ARG A 141 7.83 -18.33 -11.85
N LEU A 142 7.98 -17.16 -11.24
CA LEU A 142 7.16 -16.71 -10.13
C LEU A 142 5.70 -16.57 -10.57
N GLU A 143 5.45 -15.89 -11.68
CA GLU A 143 4.10 -15.68 -12.23
C GLU A 143 3.40 -17.02 -12.53
N ARG A 144 4.09 -17.96 -13.19
CA ARG A 144 3.55 -19.31 -13.45
C ARG A 144 3.23 -20.07 -12.16
N ARG A 145 4.07 -19.94 -11.13
CA ARG A 145 3.84 -20.58 -9.82
C ARG A 145 2.58 -20.02 -9.16
N LEU A 146 2.42 -18.71 -9.18
CA LEU A 146 1.27 -18.01 -8.60
C LEU A 146 -0.05 -18.36 -9.30
N ARG A 147 -0.01 -18.58 -10.63
CA ARG A 147 -1.18 -19.05 -11.41
C ARG A 147 -1.55 -20.52 -11.11
N LYS A 148 -0.56 -21.39 -10.91
CA LYS A 148 -0.78 -22.84 -10.73
C LYS A 148 -1.26 -23.24 -9.33
N ASN A 149 -0.99 -22.43 -8.30
CA ASN A 149 -1.37 -22.75 -6.92
C ASN A 149 -2.32 -21.71 -6.34
N PRO A 150 -3.61 -21.71 -6.77
CA PRO A 150 -4.56 -20.77 -6.23
C PRO A 150 -4.94 -21.01 -4.77
N ARG A 151 -4.63 -22.18 -4.18
CA ARG A 151 -5.02 -22.49 -2.79
C ARG A 151 -4.04 -22.03 -1.71
N VAL A 152 -2.86 -21.52 -2.08
CA VAL A 152 -2.03 -20.67 -1.18
C VAL A 152 -2.52 -19.21 -1.23
N GLN A 153 -3.69 -18.95 -1.85
CA GLN A 153 -4.28 -17.61 -1.98
C GLN A 153 -5.32 -17.28 -0.90
N ASP A 154 -5.73 -18.24 -0.07
CA ASP A 154 -6.77 -18.09 0.97
C ASP A 154 -6.32 -18.39 2.41
N GLY A 155 -5.05 -18.75 2.61
CA GLY A 155 -4.43 -18.87 3.93
C GLY A 155 -3.93 -17.53 4.45
#